data_AF-A0AAN8W0T1-F1
#
_entry.id   AF-A0AAN8W0T1-F1
#
_cell.length_a   1.000
_cell.length_b   1.000
_cell.length_c   1.000
_cell.angle_alpha   90.00
_cell.angle_beta   90.00
_cell.angle_gamma   90.00
#
_symmetry.space_group_name_H-M   'P 1'
#
loop_
_entity.id
_entity.type
_entity.pdbx_description
1 polymer ?
#
loop_
_entity_poly.entity_id
_entity_poly.type
_entity_poly.pdbx_seq_one_letter_code
_entity_poly.pdbx_strand_id
1 'polypeptide(L)' 'MKSEWKLFKSLTHGETGLGFDATRNTIRVDDEWWEKKITQDNRYKKFRNEDLSLFWYRYDAIFSDIIATGHRV' A
#
# COMPACT_ATOMS: atom_id res chain seq x y z
N MET A 1 -5.36 6.95 -9.49
CA MET A 1 -3.95 7.42 -9.38
C MET A 1 -3.57 7.87 -7.96
N LYS A 2 -3.54 9.18 -7.61
CA LYS A 2 -3.04 9.63 -6.28
C LYS A 2 -3.88 9.14 -5.08
N SER A 3 -5.20 9.11 -5.21
CA SER A 3 -6.10 8.64 -4.15
C SER A 3 -5.92 7.14 -3.84
N GLU A 4 -5.59 6.36 -4.86
CA GLU A 4 -5.34 4.92 -4.72
C GLU A 4 -3.99 4.64 -4.09
N TRP A 5 -2.96 5.42 -4.47
CA TRP A 5 -1.68 5.39 -3.78
C TRP A 5 -1.81 5.80 -2.31
N LYS A 6 -2.58 6.85 -1.99
CA LYS A 6 -2.85 7.22 -0.59
C LYS A 6 -3.53 6.10 0.19
N LEU A 7 -4.51 5.43 -0.42
CA LEU A 7 -5.17 4.27 0.18
C LEU A 7 -4.15 3.15 0.41
N PHE A 8 -3.30 2.86 -0.57
CA PHE A 8 -2.23 1.88 -0.46
C PHE A 8 -1.20 2.24 0.64
N LYS A 9 -0.82 3.51 0.76
CA LYS A 9 0.05 3.98 1.86
C LYS A 9 -0.64 3.87 3.21
N SER A 10 -1.95 4.15 3.30
CA SER A 10 -2.70 3.93 4.53
C SER A 10 -2.74 2.46 4.94
N LEU A 11 -2.83 1.55 3.97
CA LEU A 11 -2.77 0.11 4.19
C LEU A 11 -1.41 -0.32 4.76
N THR A 12 -0.33 0.22 4.21
CA THR A 12 1.06 -0.18 4.52
C THR A 12 1.69 0.57 5.70
N HIS A 13 1.25 1.80 5.98
CA HIS A 13 1.79 2.65 7.04
C HIS A 13 1.19 2.35 8.41
N GLY A 14 -0.06 1.91 8.47
CA GLY A 14 -0.73 1.61 9.75
C GLY A 14 -0.27 0.31 10.42
N GLU A 15 0.46 -0.54 9.70
CA GLU A 15 0.74 -1.93 10.12
C GLU A 15 2.25 -2.17 9.98
N THR A 16 2.96 -1.93 11.08
CA THR A 16 4.39 -2.22 11.20
C THR A 16 4.62 -3.71 10.95
N GLY A 17 5.39 -4.07 9.92
CA GLY A 17 5.78 -5.46 9.65
C GLY A 17 5.00 -6.17 8.54
N LEU A 18 4.25 -5.44 7.69
CA LEU A 18 3.74 -6.03 6.45
C LEU A 18 4.91 -6.49 5.55
N GLY A 19 5.08 -7.80 5.44
CA GLY A 19 6.11 -8.42 4.60
C GLY A 19 5.77 -8.25 3.13
N PHE A 20 6.27 -7.20 2.49
CA PHE A 20 6.15 -7.07 1.05
C PHE A 20 7.07 -8.08 0.34
N ASP A 21 6.49 -8.91 -0.52
CA ASP A 21 7.22 -9.85 -1.35
C ASP A 21 7.61 -9.16 -2.66
N ALA A 22 8.86 -8.72 -2.76
CA ALA A 22 9.37 -8.02 -3.94
C ALA A 22 9.47 -8.91 -5.19
N THR A 23 9.41 -10.24 -5.04
CA THR A 23 9.45 -11.19 -6.16
C THR A 23 8.07 -11.43 -6.75
N ARG A 24 7.04 -11.47 -5.90
CA ARG A 24 5.65 -11.64 -6.32
C ARG A 24 4.91 -10.32 -6.50
N ASN A 25 5.53 -9.22 -6.07
CA ASN A 25 4.95 -7.87 -6.05
C ASN A 25 3.64 -7.80 -5.27
N THR A 26 3.50 -8.60 -4.22
CA THR A 26 2.30 -8.67 -3.36
C THR A 26 2.67 -8.55 -1.88
N ILE A 27 1.69 -8.23 -1.04
CA ILE A 27 1.88 -8.26 0.42
C ILE A 27 1.70 -9.72 0.88
N ARG A 28 2.77 -10.31 1.42
CA ARG A 28 2.78 -11.67 1.95
C ARG A 28 2.33 -11.65 3.40
N VAL A 29 1.03 -11.70 3.59
CA VAL A 29 0.36 -11.86 4.88
C VAL A 29 -0.75 -12.88 4.78
N ASP A 30 -1.15 -13.42 5.92
CA ASP A 30 -2.23 -14.39 6.02
C ASP A 30 -3.54 -13.88 5.42
N ASP A 31 -4.30 -14.82 4.85
CA ASP A 31 -5.63 -14.54 4.29
C ASP A 31 -6.58 -13.97 5.35
N GLU A 32 -6.47 -14.42 6.61
CA GLU A 32 -7.26 -13.89 7.73
C GLU A 32 -7.00 -12.39 7.96
N TRP A 33 -5.75 -11.95 7.78
CA TRP A 33 -5.41 -10.53 7.88
C TRP A 33 -6.09 -9.73 6.77
N TRP A 34 -6.03 -10.23 5.53
CA TRP A 34 -6.70 -9.61 4.40
C TRP A 34 -8.21 -9.54 4.61
N GLU A 35 -8.83 -10.62 5.09
CA GLU A 35 -10.26 -10.65 5.38
C GLU A 35 -10.64 -9.60 6.43
N LYS A 36 -9.92 -9.52 7.56
CA LYS A 36 -10.16 -8.48 8.57
C LYS A 36 -10.02 -7.08 7.98
N LYS A 37 -8.99 -6.83 7.17
CA LYS A 37 -8.74 -5.51 6.56
C LYS A 37 -9.80 -5.14 5.52
N ILE A 38 -10.25 -6.10 4.72
CA ILE A 38 -11.31 -5.93 3.72
C ILE A 38 -12.68 -5.74 4.40
N THR A 39 -12.93 -6.41 5.53
CA THR A 39 -14.14 -6.17 6.34
C THR A 39 -14.16 -4.76 6.91
N GLN A 40 -13.01 -4.23 7.36
CA GLN A 40 -12.90 -2.84 7.81
C GLN A 40 -13.09 -1.86 6.65
N ASP A 41 -12.50 -2.15 5.49
CA ASP A 41 -12.62 -1.33 4.29
C ASP A 41 -12.48 -2.18 3.02
N ASN A 42 -13.61 -2.40 2.36
CA ASN A 42 -13.69 -3.23 1.16
C ASN A 42 -12.88 -2.67 -0.03
N ARG A 43 -12.45 -1.39 0.03
CA ARG A 43 -11.59 -0.80 -0.99
C ARG A 43 -10.20 -1.45 -1.02
N TYR A 44 -9.77 -2.11 0.05
CA TYR A 44 -8.50 -2.83 0.07
C TYR A 44 -8.52 -4.15 -0.68
N LYS A 45 -9.70 -4.70 -1.01
CA LYS A 45 -9.86 -5.98 -1.70
C LYS A 45 -9.10 -6.04 -3.02
N LYS A 46 -9.02 -4.91 -3.72
CA LYS A 46 -8.30 -4.82 -5.01
C LYS A 46 -6.79 -5.07 -4.87
N PHE A 47 -6.19 -4.77 -3.71
CA PHE A 47 -4.75 -4.93 -3.52
C PHE A 47 -4.29 -6.36 -3.18
N ARG A 48 -5.22 -7.26 -2.81
CA ARG A 48 -4.88 -8.64 -2.38
C ARG A 48 -4.30 -9.49 -3.51
N ASN A 49 -4.83 -9.34 -4.72
CA ASN A 49 -4.48 -10.16 -5.88
C ASN A 49 -3.95 -9.33 -7.06
N GLU A 50 -3.62 -8.07 -6.82
CA GLU A 50 -3.13 -7.16 -7.86
C GLU A 50 -1.61 -7.00 -7.73
N ASP A 51 -0.97 -6.71 -8.85
CA ASP A 51 0.45 -6.36 -8.89
C ASP A 51 0.66 -4.99 -8.22
N LEU A 52 1.35 -4.99 -7.08
CA LEU A 52 1.61 -3.77 -6.31
C LEU A 52 2.91 -3.08 -6.73
N SER A 53 3.58 -3.57 -7.79
CA SER A 53 4.81 -2.96 -8.32
C SER A 53 4.59 -1.49 -8.69
N LEU A 54 3.43 -1.20 -9.28
CA LEU A 54 3.08 0.16 -9.68
C LEU A 54 2.97 1.08 -8.46
N PHE A 55 2.40 0.58 -7.36
CA PHE A 55 2.21 1.36 -6.13
C PHE A 55 3.53 1.57 -5.38
N TRP A 56 4.34 0.53 -5.25
CA TRP A 56 5.61 0.55 -4.52
C TRP A 56 6.73 1.27 -5.25
N TYR A 57 6.91 1.04 -6.55
CA TYR A 57 8.04 1.61 -7.28
C TYR A 57 7.66 2.92 -7.96
N ARG A 58 6.57 2.91 -8.73
CA ARG A 58 6.26 4.05 -9.60
C ARG A 58 5.50 5.15 -8.87
N TYR A 59 4.46 4.80 -8.14
CA TYR A 59 3.67 5.78 -7.42
C TYR A 59 4.37 6.27 -6.17
N ASP A 60 5.17 5.46 -5.48
CA ASP A 60 6.00 5.96 -4.39
C ASP A 60 7.04 6.96 -4.93
N ALA A 61 7.75 6.68 -6.03
CA ALA A 61 8.66 7.65 -6.63
C ALA A 61 7.98 8.97 -7.04
N ILE A 62 6.74 8.93 -7.55
CA ILE A 62 6.03 10.12 -8.03
C ILE A 62 5.37 10.90 -6.89
N PHE A 63 4.80 10.21 -5.90
CA PHE A 63 3.96 10.82 -4.87
C PHE A 63 4.60 10.90 -3.48
N SER A 64 5.66 10.13 -3.20
CA SER A 64 6.38 10.19 -1.91
C SER A 64 7.08 11.54 -1.73
N ASP A 65 7.71 12.08 -2.77
CA ASP A 65 8.37 13.40 -2.75
C ASP A 65 7.37 14.56 -2.53
N ILE A 66 6.17 14.44 -3.14
CA ILE A 66 5.08 15.41 -3.00
C ILE A 66 4.51 15.42 -1.56
N ILE A 67 4.65 14.32 -0.80
CA ILE A 67 4.22 14.23 0.60
C ILE A 67 5.38 14.54 1.57
N ALA A 68 6.63 14.28 1.19
CA ALA A 68 7.82 14.54 2.00
C ALA A 68 8.17 16.03 2.11
N THR A 69 7.66 16.88 1.21
CA THR A 69 7.81 18.34 1.32
C THR A 69 6.77 18.95 2.27
N GLY A 70 6.68 18.38 3.47
CA GLY A 70 6.16 19.06 4.65
C GLY A 70 7.31 19.68 5.41
N HIS A 71 7.76 20.86 4.95
CA HIS A 71 8.65 21.80 5.66
C HIS A 71 10.17 21.50 5.69
N ARG A 72 10.95 22.33 5.00
CA ARG A 72 12.21 22.87 5.54
C ARG A 72 12.04 24.39 5.60
N VAL A 73 11.85 24.91 6.81
CA VAL A 73 12.25 26.26 7.19
C VAL A 73 13.76 26.41 7.08
#